data_AF-A0A8T5Y440-F1
#
_entry.id   AF-A0A8T5Y440-F1
#
_cell.length_a   1.000
_cell.length_b   1.000
_cell.length_c   1.000
_cell.angle_alpha   90.00
_cell.angle_beta   90.00
_cell.angle_gamma   90.00
#
_symmetry.space_group_name_H-M   'P 1'
#
loop_
_entity.id
_entity.type
_entity.pdbx_description
1 polymer ?
#
loop_
_entity_poly.entity_id
_entity_poly.type
_entity_poly.pdbx_seq_one_letter_code
_entity_poly.pdbx_strand_id
1 'polypeptide(L)'
;MKALAIVLLVIMVAAVIILFNGGLSQLPWLQRHIPSPGQNYMSRQSEVPPPMDKELEEEFVAAYFTVNMDRMMERMRSTTGKMTTAAPPISPGQYLAFGDSELLGGSIYSASIGVYSVPAISVVDAHLGGGLDRPIMGIQSSADIPEFMMSLQGGRFGEFNNGLRSVAAGRMPDALNECIVSEELARTAGLSVGDTLSLSSFVQDKDRNRKDIGFELTIVGIYRDSTNEYANGARQNAYTNRRNEILTTFETVGSSIPTGYSGAQLAATYYLKSPDLLDAFAKEVYAKGLDPVYDVVSP
;
A
#
# COMPACT_ATOMS: atom_id res chain seq x y z
N MET A 1 16.45 74.18 -10.66
CA MET A 1 16.24 73.27 -9.50
C MET A 1 14.78 73.01 -9.12
N LYS A 2 13.80 73.90 -9.40
CA LYS A 2 12.38 73.62 -9.09
C LYS A 2 11.66 72.64 -10.06
N ALA A 3 12.12 72.51 -11.31
CA ALA A 3 11.52 71.59 -12.29
C ALA A 3 11.87 70.10 -12.04
N LEU A 4 13.06 69.80 -11.51
CA LEU A 4 13.50 68.43 -11.25
C LEU A 4 12.78 67.80 -10.04
N ALA A 5 12.42 68.62 -9.04
CA ALA A 5 11.69 68.18 -7.86
C ALA A 5 10.22 67.82 -8.16
N ILE A 6 9.59 68.48 -9.14
CA ILE A 6 8.21 68.20 -9.56
C ILE A 6 8.13 66.89 -10.34
N VAL A 7 9.14 66.58 -11.17
CA VAL A 7 9.20 65.31 -11.91
C VAL A 7 9.38 64.11 -10.97
N LEU A 8 10.22 64.23 -9.95
CA LEU A 8 10.42 63.18 -8.94
C LEU A 8 9.17 62.94 -8.06
N LEU A 9 8.41 64.00 -7.75
CA LEU A 9 7.16 63.88 -6.99
C LEU A 9 6.05 63.19 -7.80
N VAL A 10 5.95 63.48 -9.11
CA VAL A 10 4.97 62.84 -10.01
C VAL A 10 5.29 61.36 -10.21
N ILE A 11 6.59 60.99 -10.31
CA ILE A 11 7.01 59.58 -10.42
C ILE A 11 6.71 58.81 -9.12
N MET A 12 6.91 59.41 -7.94
CA MET A 12 6.60 58.76 -6.67
C MET A 12 5.08 58.59 -6.45
N VAL A 13 4.26 59.56 -6.86
CA VAL A 13 2.79 59.44 -6.75
C VAL A 13 2.24 58.41 -7.75
N ALA A 14 2.81 58.33 -8.96
CA ALA A 14 2.46 57.28 -9.92
C ALA A 14 2.86 55.87 -9.44
N ALA A 15 4.02 55.72 -8.78
CA ALA A 15 4.47 54.44 -8.23
C ALA A 15 3.60 53.94 -7.07
N VAL A 16 3.08 54.84 -6.24
CA VAL A 16 2.18 54.50 -5.12
C VAL A 16 0.77 54.13 -5.61
N ILE A 17 0.28 54.74 -6.69
CA ILE A 17 -1.03 54.41 -7.28
C ILE A 17 -0.99 53.03 -7.98
N ILE A 18 0.13 52.65 -8.60
CA ILE A 18 0.31 51.32 -9.21
C ILE A 18 0.37 50.22 -8.12
N LEU A 19 0.90 50.52 -6.94
CA LEU A 19 0.97 49.57 -5.82
C LEU A 19 -0.39 49.30 -5.14
N PHE A 20 -1.40 50.16 -5.32
CA PHE A 20 -2.70 50.02 -4.64
C PHE A 20 -3.86 49.59 -5.55
N ASN A 21 -3.74 49.60 -6.88
CA ASN A 21 -4.90 49.44 -7.77
C ASN A 21 -4.83 48.36 -8.87
N GLY A 22 -3.93 47.37 -8.80
CA GLY A 22 -4.04 46.25 -9.73
C GLY A 22 -3.02 45.12 -9.58
N GLY A 23 -3.51 43.95 -9.21
CA GLY A 23 -2.96 42.67 -9.70
C GLY A 23 -1.68 42.16 -9.05
N LEU A 24 -1.69 41.92 -7.74
CA LEU A 24 -0.65 41.13 -7.04
C LEU A 24 -0.74 39.60 -7.30
N SER A 25 -1.38 39.17 -8.38
CA SER A 25 -1.64 37.74 -8.68
C SER A 25 -0.84 37.17 -9.86
N GLN A 26 0.26 37.80 -10.29
CA GLN A 26 0.99 37.40 -11.50
C GLN A 26 2.54 37.32 -11.32
N LEU A 27 3.03 37.03 -10.10
CA LEU A 27 4.46 36.75 -9.87
C LEU A 27 4.70 35.23 -9.77
N PRO A 28 5.41 34.58 -10.73
CA PRO A 28 5.52 33.12 -10.83
C PRO A 28 6.28 32.41 -9.70
N TRP A 29 6.92 33.15 -8.78
CA TRP A 29 7.81 32.61 -7.76
C TRP A 29 7.29 32.76 -6.32
N LEU A 30 6.04 33.23 -6.14
CA LEU A 30 5.37 33.32 -4.84
C LEU A 30 4.28 32.26 -4.60
N GLN A 31 4.07 31.31 -5.52
CA GLN A 31 3.22 30.13 -5.28
C GLN A 31 3.95 29.05 -4.47
N ARG A 32 4.32 29.37 -3.22
CA ARG A 32 4.39 28.31 -2.21
C ARG A 32 2.96 27.83 -2.00
N HIS A 33 2.70 26.57 -2.35
CA HIS A 33 1.42 25.93 -2.10
C HIS A 33 1.13 26.00 -0.60
N ILE A 34 0.29 26.95 -0.20
CA ILE A 34 -0.42 26.88 1.07
C ILE A 34 -1.48 25.80 0.83
N PRO A 35 -1.41 24.62 1.48
CA PRO A 35 -2.44 23.62 1.31
C PRO A 35 -3.76 24.23 1.77
N SER A 36 -4.79 24.13 0.94
CA SER A 36 -6.15 24.54 1.32
C SER A 36 -6.56 23.79 2.59
N PRO A 37 -6.96 24.48 3.67
CA PRO A 37 -7.46 23.81 4.86
C PRO A 37 -8.84 23.24 4.52
N GLY A 38 -8.91 21.95 4.25
CA GLY A 38 -10.18 21.30 3.89
C GLY A 38 -10.10 20.08 2.98
N GLN A 39 -8.92 19.56 2.65
CA GLN A 39 -8.86 18.18 2.16
C GLN A 39 -9.04 17.25 3.35
N ASN A 40 -10.29 16.83 3.55
CA ASN A 40 -10.61 15.69 4.38
C ASN A 40 -9.71 14.52 3.97
N TYR A 41 -8.72 14.21 4.81
CA TYR A 41 -8.06 12.91 4.85
C TYR A 41 -9.09 11.88 5.33
N MET A 42 -10.16 11.67 4.55
CA MET A 42 -10.90 10.44 4.67
C MET A 42 -9.96 9.35 4.21
N SER A 43 -9.70 8.44 5.13
CA SER A 43 -9.03 7.17 4.92
C SER A 43 -9.67 6.44 3.74
N ARG A 44 -9.28 6.80 2.52
CA ARG A 44 -9.21 5.80 1.47
C ARG A 44 -8.23 4.80 2.04
N GLN A 45 -8.73 3.62 2.44
CA GLN A 45 -7.95 2.45 2.11
C GLN A 45 -7.59 2.69 0.64
N SER A 46 -6.33 3.01 0.35
CA SER A 46 -5.83 2.89 -1.01
C SER A 46 -6.23 1.48 -1.40
N GLU A 47 -7.30 1.37 -2.19
CA GLU A 47 -7.71 0.10 -2.76
C GLU A 47 -6.47 -0.36 -3.50
N VAL A 48 -5.80 -1.37 -2.94
CA VAL A 48 -4.72 -2.02 -3.65
C VAL A 48 -5.39 -2.55 -4.91
N PRO A 49 -4.92 -2.16 -6.11
CA PRO A 49 -5.53 -2.68 -7.32
C PRO A 49 -5.55 -4.21 -7.22
N PRO A 50 -6.67 -4.85 -7.61
CA PRO A 50 -6.79 -6.30 -7.53
C PRO A 50 -5.57 -6.95 -8.19
N PRO A 51 -4.97 -7.99 -7.57
CA PRO A 51 -3.87 -8.69 -8.21
C PRO A 51 -4.38 -9.35 -9.50
N MET A 52 -3.59 -9.27 -10.57
CA MET A 52 -3.98 -9.64 -11.92
C MET A 52 -3.03 -10.72 -12.45
N ASP A 53 -3.58 -11.79 -13.04
CA ASP A 53 -2.83 -12.82 -13.77
C ASP A 53 -3.38 -12.92 -15.19
N LYS A 54 -2.48 -12.76 -16.16
CA LYS A 54 -2.83 -12.72 -17.58
C LYS A 54 -3.40 -14.03 -18.09
N GLU A 55 -2.90 -15.17 -17.62
CA GLU A 55 -3.39 -16.48 -18.07
C GLU A 55 -4.83 -16.69 -17.60
N LEU A 56 -5.12 -16.31 -16.34
CA LEU A 56 -6.46 -16.39 -15.80
C LEU A 56 -7.41 -15.34 -16.42
N GLU A 57 -6.92 -14.16 -16.77
CA GLU A 57 -7.72 -13.12 -17.46
C GLU A 57 -8.10 -13.48 -18.89
N GLU A 58 -7.27 -14.28 -19.57
CA GLU A 58 -7.57 -14.76 -20.92
C GLU A 58 -8.68 -15.82 -20.93
N GLU A 59 -8.82 -16.58 -19.83
CA GLU A 59 -9.75 -17.71 -19.73
C GLU A 59 -11.02 -17.40 -18.91
N PHE A 60 -10.92 -16.55 -17.90
CA PHE A 60 -11.96 -16.38 -16.88
C PHE A 60 -12.31 -14.91 -16.63
N VAL A 61 -13.45 -14.70 -15.97
CA VAL A 61 -13.94 -13.36 -15.62
C VAL A 61 -13.55 -13.03 -14.19
N ALA A 62 -12.82 -11.94 -14.00
CA ALA A 62 -12.39 -11.48 -12.68
C ALA A 62 -13.57 -10.97 -11.84
N ALA A 63 -13.55 -11.25 -10.54
CA ALA A 63 -14.45 -10.73 -9.54
C ALA A 63 -13.64 -10.28 -8.31
N TYR A 64 -14.02 -9.13 -7.75
CA TYR A 64 -13.36 -8.53 -6.60
C TYR A 64 -14.36 -7.77 -5.73
N PHE A 65 -13.91 -7.30 -4.57
CA PHE A 65 -14.77 -6.62 -3.61
C PHE A 65 -14.46 -5.13 -3.57
N THR A 66 -15.51 -4.31 -3.62
CA THR A 66 -15.40 -2.85 -3.48
C THR A 66 -16.27 -2.38 -2.34
N VAL A 67 -15.88 -1.30 -1.66
CA VAL A 67 -16.70 -0.74 -0.58
C VAL A 67 -17.90 0.00 -1.17
N ASN A 68 -19.10 -0.41 -0.78
CA ASN A 68 -20.32 0.32 -1.07
C ASN A 68 -20.42 1.55 -0.16
N MET A 69 -20.14 2.73 -0.71
CA MET A 69 -20.08 3.97 0.07
C MET A 69 -21.42 4.35 0.69
N ASP A 70 -22.56 4.05 0.05
CA ASP A 70 -23.88 4.35 0.61
C ASP A 70 -24.18 3.49 1.83
N ARG A 71 -23.96 2.18 1.74
CA ARG A 71 -24.10 1.24 2.87
C ARG A 71 -23.13 1.57 4.00
N MET A 72 -21.91 1.99 3.67
CA MET A 72 -20.92 2.44 4.65
C MET A 72 -21.36 3.72 5.36
N MET A 73 -21.88 4.71 4.63
CA MET A 73 -22.40 5.97 5.19
C MET A 73 -23.63 5.73 6.08
N GLU A 74 -24.52 4.83 5.70
CA GLU A 74 -25.68 4.44 6.51
C GLU A 74 -25.25 3.79 7.84
N ARG A 75 -24.29 2.85 7.79
CA ARG A 75 -23.70 2.23 8.98
C ARG A 75 -23.09 3.28 9.91
N MET A 76 -22.35 4.25 9.36
CA MET A 76 -21.77 5.35 10.15
C MET A 76 -22.84 6.22 10.82
N ARG A 77 -23.98 6.48 10.16
CA ARG A 77 -25.09 7.23 10.77
C ARG A 77 -25.77 6.47 11.91
N SER A 78 -25.85 5.14 11.82
CA SER A 78 -26.50 4.29 12.82
C SER A 78 -25.68 4.06 14.09
N THR A 79 -24.35 4.29 14.05
CA THR A 79 -23.45 4.02 15.18
C THR A 79 -23.20 5.31 15.98
N THR A 80 -24.01 5.53 17.01
CA THR A 80 -23.89 6.68 17.93
C THR A 80 -22.58 6.63 18.73
N GLY A 81 -21.62 7.50 18.40
CA GLY A 81 -20.56 7.93 19.33
C GLY A 81 -19.12 7.47 19.05
N LYS A 82 -18.86 6.60 18.08
CA LYS A 82 -17.50 6.32 17.58
C LYS A 82 -17.51 6.27 16.04
N MET A 83 -17.05 7.34 15.41
CA MET A 83 -16.82 7.37 13.96
C MET A 83 -15.67 6.43 13.60
N THR A 84 -15.96 5.24 13.08
CA THR A 84 -14.98 4.45 12.32
C THR A 84 -15.15 4.78 10.83
N THR A 85 -14.21 5.52 10.24
CA THR A 85 -14.23 5.90 8.81
C THR A 85 -13.68 4.81 7.89
N ALA A 86 -13.29 3.66 8.44
CA ALA A 86 -12.71 2.55 7.71
C ALA A 86 -13.74 1.41 7.56
N ALA A 87 -13.79 0.82 6.37
CA ALA A 87 -14.56 -0.40 6.15
C ALA A 87 -14.04 -1.53 7.06
N PRO A 88 -14.92 -2.44 7.52
CA PRO A 88 -14.54 -3.60 8.33
C PRO A 88 -13.48 -4.43 7.59
N PRO A 89 -12.35 -4.76 8.21
CA PRO A 89 -11.30 -5.50 7.53
C PRO A 89 -11.77 -6.91 7.14
N ILE A 90 -11.46 -7.32 5.92
CA ILE A 90 -11.55 -8.73 5.49
C ILE A 90 -10.28 -9.44 5.97
N SER A 91 -10.44 -10.48 6.79
CA SER A 91 -9.30 -11.23 7.31
C SER A 91 -8.63 -12.09 6.23
N PRO A 92 -7.33 -12.44 6.38
CA PRO A 92 -6.65 -13.38 5.48
C PRO A 92 -7.40 -14.71 5.33
N GLY A 93 -7.93 -15.25 6.42
CA GLY A 93 -8.71 -16.49 6.39
C GLY A 93 -10.02 -16.36 5.59
N GLN A 94 -10.67 -15.20 5.61
CA GLN A 94 -11.84 -14.95 4.77
C GLN A 94 -11.47 -14.90 3.28
N TYR A 95 -10.40 -14.19 2.91
CA TYR A 95 -9.91 -14.19 1.53
C TYR A 95 -9.69 -15.60 0.98
N LEU A 96 -8.99 -16.45 1.74
CA LEU A 96 -8.76 -17.85 1.36
C LEU A 96 -10.06 -18.65 1.30
N ALA A 97 -10.96 -18.48 2.27
CA ALA A 97 -12.24 -19.20 2.30
C ALA A 97 -13.16 -18.81 1.14
N PHE A 98 -13.11 -17.58 0.65
CA PHE A 98 -13.88 -17.15 -0.51
C PHE A 98 -13.36 -17.76 -1.81
N GLY A 99 -12.04 -17.96 -1.94
CA GLY A 99 -11.47 -18.59 -3.14
C GLY A 99 -11.61 -20.12 -3.16
N ASP A 100 -11.92 -20.74 -2.02
CA ASP A 100 -12.38 -22.14 -1.96
C ASP A 100 -13.84 -22.25 -2.41
N SER A 101 -14.09 -22.00 -3.71
CA SER A 101 -15.41 -22.03 -4.34
C SER A 101 -15.37 -22.84 -5.63
N GLU A 102 -16.35 -23.73 -5.79
CA GLU A 102 -16.52 -24.50 -7.03
C GLU A 102 -16.90 -23.63 -8.24
N LEU A 103 -17.29 -22.38 -8.01
CA LEU A 103 -17.66 -21.41 -9.04
C LEU A 103 -16.44 -20.78 -9.73
N LEU A 104 -15.24 -20.96 -9.16
CA LEU A 104 -14.02 -20.30 -9.58
C LEU A 104 -13.13 -21.23 -10.41
N GLY A 105 -12.50 -20.67 -11.45
CA GLY A 105 -11.41 -21.28 -12.22
C GLY A 105 -10.04 -21.00 -11.59
N GLY A 106 -9.93 -19.99 -10.74
CA GLY A 106 -8.71 -19.64 -10.03
C GLY A 106 -8.90 -18.49 -9.05
N SER A 107 -7.87 -18.21 -8.26
CA SER A 107 -7.82 -17.07 -7.35
C SER A 107 -6.39 -16.59 -7.18
N ILE A 108 -6.20 -15.28 -7.07
CA ILE A 108 -4.91 -14.67 -6.78
C ILE A 108 -5.06 -13.87 -5.50
N TYR A 109 -4.09 -14.01 -4.61
CA TYR A 109 -4.03 -13.30 -3.35
C TYR A 109 -2.75 -12.48 -3.29
N SER A 110 -2.85 -11.28 -2.74
CA SER A 110 -1.68 -10.45 -2.47
C SER A 110 -1.77 -9.81 -1.10
N ALA A 111 -0.61 -9.70 -0.45
CA ALA A 111 -0.45 -9.06 0.83
C ALA A 111 0.79 -8.16 0.81
N SER A 112 0.77 -7.04 1.52
CA SER A 112 1.96 -6.22 1.72
C SER A 112 1.99 -5.60 3.10
N ILE A 113 3.15 -5.59 3.73
CA ILE A 113 3.37 -4.91 5.02
C ILE A 113 4.80 -4.39 5.13
N GLY A 114 4.95 -3.17 5.65
CA GLY A 114 6.26 -2.62 6.01
C GLY A 114 6.91 -3.38 7.16
N VAL A 115 8.20 -3.61 7.03
CA VAL A 115 8.98 -4.39 8.00
C VAL A 115 10.35 -3.74 8.25
N TYR A 116 10.92 -4.08 9.41
CA TYR A 116 12.31 -3.82 9.77
C TYR A 116 12.97 -5.12 10.25
N SER A 117 14.29 -5.22 10.11
CA SER A 117 15.04 -6.43 10.49
C SER A 117 15.45 -6.42 11.95
N VAL A 118 15.47 -7.60 12.57
CA VAL A 118 15.92 -7.86 13.95
C VAL A 118 16.78 -9.13 13.97
N PRO A 119 18.11 -9.09 13.74
CA PRO A 119 19.01 -7.95 13.88
C PRO A 119 18.97 -6.98 12.70
N ALA A 120 19.47 -5.76 12.90
CA ALA A 120 19.58 -4.77 11.84
C ALA A 120 20.51 -5.25 10.72
N ILE A 121 20.03 -5.21 9.48
CA ILE A 121 20.80 -5.50 8.26
C ILE A 121 20.98 -4.22 7.44
N SER A 122 22.01 -4.18 6.59
CA SER A 122 22.17 -3.11 5.62
C SER A 122 21.19 -3.31 4.46
N VAL A 123 20.39 -2.28 4.17
CA VAL A 123 19.42 -2.29 3.06
C VAL A 123 19.85 -1.32 1.97
N VAL A 124 19.30 -1.48 0.77
CA VAL A 124 19.56 -0.57 -0.35
C VAL A 124 19.01 0.82 0.00
N ASP A 125 19.77 1.87 -0.26
CA ASP A 125 19.39 3.26 0.02
C ASP A 125 18.99 3.55 1.48
N ALA A 126 19.55 2.82 2.45
CA ALA A 126 19.32 3.06 3.89
C ALA A 126 19.57 4.52 4.32
N HIS A 127 20.50 5.20 3.65
CA HIS A 127 20.85 6.60 3.92
C HIS A 127 19.73 7.61 3.58
N LEU A 128 18.75 7.21 2.76
CA LEU A 128 17.55 8.01 2.45
C LEU A 128 16.46 7.88 3.52
N GLY A 129 16.68 7.04 4.54
CA GLY A 129 15.73 6.74 5.62
C GLY A 129 14.64 5.76 5.19
N GLY A 130 13.75 5.45 6.13
CA GLY A 130 12.62 4.56 5.89
C GLY A 130 11.31 5.29 5.58
N GLY A 131 10.22 4.54 5.70
CA GLY A 131 8.87 5.06 5.53
C GLY A 131 7.87 4.33 6.42
N LEU A 132 6.65 4.85 6.44
CA LEU A 132 5.49 4.12 6.95
C LEU A 132 4.60 3.73 5.79
N ASP A 133 4.03 2.52 5.87
CA ASP A 133 3.07 1.99 4.90
C ASP A 133 1.84 2.90 4.76
N ARG A 134 1.45 3.59 5.86
CA ARG A 134 0.35 4.56 5.91
C ARG A 134 0.59 5.68 6.95
N PRO A 135 0.00 6.87 6.77
CA PRO A 135 -0.07 7.87 7.84
C PRO A 135 -0.94 7.31 8.98
N ILE A 136 -0.35 7.12 10.16
CA ILE A 136 -1.07 6.62 11.32
C ILE A 136 -1.74 7.79 12.05
N MET A 137 -3.06 7.88 11.89
CA MET A 137 -3.89 8.87 12.59
C MET A 137 -3.98 8.57 14.10
N GLY A 138 -3.55 9.53 14.92
CA GLY A 138 -3.70 9.47 16.38
C GLY A 138 -2.46 9.05 17.17
N ILE A 139 -1.30 8.89 16.53
CA ILE A 139 -0.02 8.76 17.25
C ILE A 139 0.50 10.17 17.56
N GLN A 140 0.67 10.46 18.85
CA GLN A 140 1.13 11.77 19.34
C GLN A 140 2.65 11.96 19.21
N SER A 141 3.43 10.91 18.92
CA SER A 141 4.89 10.97 18.81
C SER A 141 5.44 9.99 17.75
N SER A 142 6.25 10.50 16.82
CA SER A 142 6.96 9.70 15.80
C SER A 142 8.14 8.89 16.36
N ALA A 143 8.50 9.07 17.63
CA ALA A 143 9.70 8.48 18.23
C ALA A 143 9.58 6.97 18.52
N ASP A 144 8.36 6.44 18.65
CA ASP A 144 8.11 5.03 19.03
C ASP A 144 7.71 4.13 17.84
N ILE A 145 7.69 4.69 16.62
CA ILE A 145 7.37 3.93 15.41
C ILE A 145 8.69 3.57 14.72
N PRO A 146 9.03 2.28 14.60
CA PRO A 146 10.17 1.88 13.80
C PRO A 146 9.98 2.35 12.36
N GLU A 147 11.00 2.97 11.79
CA GLU A 147 11.02 3.23 10.35
C GLU A 147 11.10 1.90 9.61
N PHE A 148 10.10 1.61 8.78
CA PHE A 148 10.18 0.46 7.90
C PHE A 148 11.18 0.77 6.81
N MET A 149 12.11 -0.16 6.61
CA MET A 149 13.20 -0.03 5.64
C MET A 149 13.02 -0.98 4.47
N MET A 150 12.12 -1.95 4.61
CA MET A 150 11.82 -2.98 3.63
C MET A 150 10.31 -3.21 3.56
N SER A 151 9.88 -3.88 2.50
CA SER A 151 8.48 -4.22 2.28
C SER A 151 8.34 -5.73 2.09
N LEU A 152 7.58 -6.38 2.96
CA LEU A 152 7.27 -7.81 2.83
C LEU A 152 6.02 -7.97 1.95
N GLN A 153 6.17 -8.68 0.83
CA GLN A 153 5.18 -8.79 -0.24
C GLN A 153 4.77 -10.26 -0.43
N GLY A 154 3.56 -10.61 -0.01
CA GLY A 154 2.97 -11.94 -0.16
C GLY A 154 2.24 -12.09 -1.50
N GLY A 155 2.50 -13.16 -2.25
CA GLY A 155 1.74 -13.53 -3.46
C GLY A 155 1.94 -12.61 -4.67
N ARG A 156 2.96 -11.73 -4.67
CA ARG A 156 3.23 -10.78 -5.75
C ARG A 156 4.29 -11.26 -6.73
N PHE A 157 3.95 -12.28 -7.51
CA PHE A 157 4.89 -12.92 -8.45
C PHE A 157 4.66 -12.61 -9.93
N GLY A 158 3.66 -11.77 -10.27
CA GLY A 158 3.30 -11.50 -11.69
C GLY A 158 4.44 -10.94 -12.55
N GLU A 159 5.44 -10.30 -11.95
CA GLU A 159 6.63 -9.80 -12.66
C GLU A 159 7.64 -10.88 -13.05
N PHE A 160 7.52 -12.09 -12.50
CA PHE A 160 8.27 -13.25 -13.00
C PHE A 160 7.65 -13.76 -14.30
N ASN A 161 6.31 -13.74 -14.39
CA ASN A 161 5.56 -14.21 -15.57
C ASN A 161 5.80 -13.29 -16.79
N ASN A 162 5.99 -11.99 -16.57
CA ASN A 162 6.26 -11.04 -17.65
C ASN A 162 7.76 -10.80 -17.93
N GLY A 163 8.65 -11.52 -17.24
CA GLY A 163 10.10 -11.47 -17.46
C GLY A 163 10.82 -10.25 -16.87
N LEU A 164 10.13 -9.38 -16.12
CA LEU A 164 10.77 -8.25 -15.43
C LEU A 164 11.62 -8.71 -14.24
N ARG A 165 11.31 -9.88 -13.67
CA ARG A 165 12.08 -10.54 -12.62
C ARG A 165 12.39 -11.99 -13.02
N SER A 166 13.49 -12.53 -12.50
CA SER A 166 13.85 -13.93 -12.70
C SER A 166 14.62 -14.47 -11.50
N VAL A 167 14.47 -15.78 -11.20
CA VAL A 167 15.24 -16.44 -10.14
C VAL A 167 16.69 -16.61 -10.62
N ALA A 168 17.64 -16.05 -9.89
CA ALA A 168 19.07 -16.14 -10.18
C ALA A 168 19.74 -17.28 -9.42
N ALA A 169 19.26 -17.58 -8.21
CA ALA A 169 19.72 -18.70 -7.39
C ALA A 169 18.57 -19.26 -6.54
N GLY A 170 18.63 -20.55 -6.22
CA GLY A 170 17.60 -21.22 -5.42
C GLY A 170 16.30 -21.44 -6.19
N ARG A 171 15.16 -21.25 -5.52
CA ARG A 171 13.82 -21.48 -6.07
C ARG A 171 12.82 -20.41 -5.60
N MET A 172 11.64 -20.42 -6.19
CA MET A 172 10.50 -19.64 -5.71
C MET A 172 10.03 -20.14 -4.34
N PRO A 173 9.49 -19.27 -3.47
CA PRO A 173 8.90 -19.69 -2.20
C PRO A 173 7.54 -20.35 -2.46
N ASP A 174 7.34 -21.53 -1.91
CA ASP A 174 6.11 -22.32 -2.06
C ASP A 174 5.55 -22.83 -0.72
N ALA A 175 6.31 -22.68 0.37
CA ALA A 175 5.88 -23.01 1.72
C ALA A 175 5.75 -21.77 2.63
N LEU A 176 5.12 -21.99 3.78
CA LEU A 176 5.02 -20.97 4.83
C LEU A 176 6.42 -20.59 5.32
N ASN A 177 6.64 -19.29 5.56
CA ASN A 177 7.90 -18.74 6.05
C ASN A 177 9.09 -18.88 5.10
N GLU A 178 8.85 -19.12 3.82
CA GLU A 178 9.89 -19.04 2.79
C GLU A 178 9.85 -17.67 2.10
N CYS A 179 11.01 -17.15 1.73
CA CYS A 179 11.09 -15.91 0.99
C CYS A 179 12.20 -15.93 -0.07
N ILE A 180 12.10 -14.96 -0.98
CA ILE A 180 13.17 -14.61 -1.91
C ILE A 180 13.46 -13.12 -1.79
N VAL A 181 14.72 -12.76 -2.01
CA VAL A 181 15.22 -11.38 -1.93
C VAL A 181 15.92 -10.99 -3.23
N SER A 182 16.02 -9.70 -3.51
CA SER A 182 16.74 -9.24 -4.70
C SER A 182 18.24 -9.54 -4.59
N GLU A 183 18.94 -9.71 -5.72
CA GLU A 183 20.40 -9.83 -5.76
C GLU A 183 21.10 -8.64 -5.08
N GLU A 184 20.49 -7.46 -5.15
CA GLU A 184 21.05 -6.23 -4.60
C GLU A 184 20.90 -6.14 -3.08
N LEU A 185 19.73 -6.50 -2.53
CA LEU A 185 19.55 -6.63 -1.09
C LEU A 185 20.45 -7.73 -0.54
N ALA A 186 20.52 -8.89 -1.22
CA ALA A 186 21.37 -9.99 -0.80
C ALA A 186 22.84 -9.57 -0.73
N ARG A 187 23.36 -8.90 -1.77
CA ARG A 187 24.73 -8.39 -1.77
C ARG A 187 24.97 -7.32 -0.69
N THR A 188 24.02 -6.42 -0.50
CA THR A 188 24.14 -5.30 0.46
C THR A 188 24.12 -5.77 1.91
N ALA A 189 23.25 -6.72 2.22
CA ALA A 189 23.07 -7.29 3.56
C ALA A 189 23.99 -8.50 3.84
N GLY A 190 24.69 -9.02 2.82
CA GLY A 190 25.50 -10.24 2.94
C GLY A 190 24.68 -11.52 3.09
N LEU A 191 23.48 -11.56 2.51
CA LEU A 191 22.55 -12.69 2.61
C LEU A 191 22.77 -13.71 1.50
N SER A 192 22.51 -14.97 1.81
CA SER A 192 22.60 -16.12 0.92
C SER A 192 21.34 -16.99 1.01
N VAL A 193 21.15 -17.85 -0.01
CA VAL A 193 20.14 -18.92 0.08
C VAL A 193 20.47 -19.83 1.26
N GLY A 194 19.47 -20.10 2.10
CA GLY A 194 19.58 -20.86 3.34
C GLY A 194 19.64 -19.99 4.60
N ASP A 195 19.87 -18.70 4.49
CA ASP A 195 19.87 -17.79 5.65
C ASP A 195 18.44 -17.52 6.15
N THR A 196 18.32 -17.16 7.43
CA THR A 196 17.06 -16.74 8.05
C THR A 196 17.03 -15.22 8.22
N LEU A 197 15.94 -14.59 7.78
CA LEU A 197 15.58 -13.21 8.01
C LEU A 197 14.53 -13.10 9.11
N SER A 198 14.93 -12.53 10.24
CA SER A 198 14.06 -12.19 11.35
C SER A 198 13.55 -10.76 11.18
N LEU A 199 12.26 -10.59 10.93
CA LEU A 199 11.62 -9.31 10.62
C LEU A 199 10.54 -8.98 11.64
N SER A 200 10.31 -7.69 11.88
CA SER A 200 9.26 -7.20 12.77
C SER A 200 8.39 -6.14 12.09
N SER A 201 7.14 -6.07 12.53
CA SER A 201 6.17 -5.04 12.17
C SER A 201 5.14 -4.87 13.28
N PHE A 202 4.08 -4.10 13.04
CA PHE A 202 2.95 -4.00 13.94
C PHE A 202 1.64 -3.81 13.18
N VAL A 203 0.55 -4.21 13.83
CA VAL A 203 -0.83 -4.05 13.37
C VAL A 203 -1.66 -3.36 14.44
N GLN A 204 -2.84 -2.85 14.07
CA GLN A 204 -3.76 -2.15 14.96
C GLN A 204 -5.19 -2.68 14.83
N ASP A 205 -5.89 -2.79 15.94
CA ASP A 205 -7.33 -3.07 15.93
C ASP A 205 -8.16 -1.80 15.65
N LYS A 206 -9.50 -1.95 15.62
CA LYS A 206 -10.44 -0.84 15.42
C LYS A 206 -10.36 0.28 16.46
N ASP A 207 -9.89 -0.03 17.67
CA ASP A 207 -9.72 0.91 18.77
C ASP A 207 -8.28 1.48 18.83
N ARG A 208 -7.46 1.21 17.78
CA ARG A 208 -6.07 1.65 17.59
C ARG A 208 -5.09 1.03 18.60
N ASN A 209 -5.42 -0.11 19.18
CA ASN A 209 -4.47 -0.83 20.01
C ASN A 209 -3.41 -1.50 19.13
N ARG A 210 -2.16 -1.09 19.30
CA ARG A 210 -1.00 -1.65 18.60
C ARG A 210 -0.70 -3.06 19.11
N LYS A 211 -0.36 -3.95 18.18
CA LYS A 211 0.22 -5.26 18.45
C LYS A 211 1.41 -5.48 17.54
N ASP A 212 2.57 -5.75 18.12
CA ASP A 212 3.77 -6.13 17.37
C ASP A 212 3.62 -7.55 16.83
N ILE A 213 4.14 -7.76 15.62
CA ILE A 213 4.16 -9.05 14.93
C ILE A 213 5.55 -9.29 14.34
N GLY A 214 5.93 -10.55 14.21
CA GLY A 214 7.24 -10.95 13.69
C GLY A 214 7.13 -12.00 12.59
N PHE A 215 8.20 -12.10 11.79
CA PHE A 215 8.34 -13.07 10.72
C PHE A 215 9.74 -13.66 10.79
N GLU A 216 9.85 -14.99 10.77
CA GLU A 216 11.12 -15.71 10.67
C GLU A 216 11.15 -16.40 9.32
N LEU A 217 11.83 -15.80 8.34
CA LEU A 217 11.75 -16.21 6.94
C LEU A 217 13.04 -16.89 6.49
N THR A 218 12.95 -18.06 5.88
CA THR A 218 14.11 -18.72 5.25
C THR A 218 14.25 -18.24 3.81
N ILE A 219 15.42 -17.73 3.45
CA ILE A 219 15.73 -17.33 2.07
C ILE A 219 15.92 -18.59 1.23
N VAL A 220 14.95 -18.90 0.38
CA VAL A 220 15.01 -20.08 -0.52
C VAL A 220 15.48 -19.72 -1.93
N GLY A 221 15.64 -18.44 -2.22
CA GLY A 221 16.10 -17.96 -3.52
C GLY A 221 16.48 -16.48 -3.53
N ILE A 222 17.20 -16.12 -4.59
CA ILE A 222 17.63 -14.75 -4.89
C ILE A 222 17.18 -14.42 -6.30
N TYR A 223 16.57 -13.26 -6.51
CA TYR A 223 16.04 -12.85 -7.82
C TYR A 223 16.77 -11.66 -8.42
N ARG A 224 16.86 -11.66 -9.75
CA ARG A 224 17.24 -10.49 -10.56
C ARG A 224 16.02 -9.61 -10.77
N ASP A 225 16.25 -8.32 -10.68
CA ASP A 225 15.20 -7.32 -10.79
C ASP A 225 15.54 -6.27 -11.86
N SER A 226 14.77 -6.26 -12.94
CA SER A 226 14.92 -5.30 -14.04
C SER A 226 13.89 -4.17 -13.99
N THR A 227 13.04 -4.13 -12.97
CA THR A 227 12.08 -3.04 -12.79
C THR A 227 12.80 -1.74 -12.46
N ASN A 228 12.12 -0.61 -12.61
CA ASN A 228 12.61 0.63 -12.01
C ASN A 228 12.73 0.45 -10.48
N GLU A 229 13.80 0.98 -9.89
CA GLU A 229 14.05 0.94 -8.44
C GLU A 229 12.94 1.62 -7.65
N TYR A 230 12.31 2.64 -8.24
CA TYR A 230 11.24 3.41 -7.64
C TYR A 230 10.04 3.45 -8.58
N ALA A 231 8.85 3.21 -8.02
CA ALA A 231 7.61 3.45 -8.76
C ALA A 231 7.45 4.95 -9.09
N ASN A 232 6.86 5.26 -10.24
CA ASN A 232 6.66 6.65 -10.66
C ASN A 232 5.84 7.43 -9.62
N GLY A 233 6.39 8.56 -9.17
CA GLY A 233 5.76 9.42 -8.15
C GLY A 233 5.89 8.94 -6.71
N ALA A 234 6.54 7.79 -6.46
CA ALA A 234 6.87 7.37 -5.11
C ALA A 234 7.95 8.27 -4.51
N ARG A 235 7.84 8.57 -3.21
CA ARG A 235 8.93 9.20 -2.47
C ARG A 235 10.11 8.23 -2.43
N GLN A 236 11.26 8.65 -2.91
CA GLN A 236 12.49 7.83 -2.89
C GLN A 236 13.01 7.69 -1.46
N ASN A 237 13.03 6.45 -0.96
CA ASN A 237 13.64 6.05 0.31
C ASN A 237 13.85 4.52 0.34
N ALA A 238 14.44 3.97 1.40
CA ALA A 238 14.70 2.52 1.47
C ALA A 238 13.41 1.69 1.38
N TYR A 239 12.33 2.12 2.02
CA TYR A 239 11.05 1.42 2.03
C TYR A 239 10.41 1.27 0.64
N THR A 240 10.46 2.32 -0.17
CA THR A 240 9.86 2.33 -1.52
C THR A 240 10.81 1.84 -2.60
N ASN A 241 12.08 1.62 -2.27
CA ASN A 241 13.03 1.02 -3.19
C ASN A 241 12.66 -0.46 -3.39
N ARG A 242 12.30 -0.81 -4.61
CA ARG A 242 11.83 -2.15 -5.01
C ARG A 242 12.89 -3.24 -4.82
N ARG A 243 14.16 -2.87 -4.69
CA ARG A 243 15.25 -3.78 -4.34
C ARG A 243 15.20 -4.24 -2.89
N ASN A 244 14.50 -3.53 -2.02
CA ASN A 244 14.21 -3.90 -0.63
C ASN A 244 12.87 -4.62 -0.45
N GLU A 245 12.20 -5.01 -1.54
CA GLU A 245 11.07 -5.92 -1.46
C GLU A 245 11.55 -7.34 -1.09
N ILE A 246 10.89 -7.93 -0.11
CA ILE A 246 11.06 -9.34 0.26
C ILE A 246 9.80 -10.06 -0.21
N LEU A 247 9.93 -11.02 -1.13
CA LEU A 247 8.78 -11.69 -1.71
C LEU A 247 8.55 -13.04 -1.04
N THR A 248 7.30 -13.33 -0.67
CA THR A 248 6.89 -14.55 0.05
C THR A 248 5.48 -14.98 -0.37
N THR A 249 4.93 -16.02 0.25
CA THR A 249 3.55 -16.47 0.02
C THR A 249 2.54 -15.53 0.70
N PHE A 250 1.30 -15.51 0.21
CA PHE A 250 0.23 -14.72 0.84
C PHE A 250 0.01 -15.18 2.28
N GLU A 251 0.03 -16.49 2.50
CA GLU A 251 -0.18 -17.16 3.78
C GLU A 251 0.87 -16.73 4.80
N THR A 252 2.14 -16.57 4.40
CA THR A 252 3.21 -16.13 5.31
C THR A 252 2.94 -14.74 5.88
N VAL A 253 2.43 -13.81 5.07
CA VAL A 253 2.03 -12.48 5.57
C VAL A 253 0.72 -12.57 6.36
N GLY A 254 -0.26 -13.30 5.81
CA GLY A 254 -1.61 -13.40 6.33
C GLY A 254 -1.70 -14.08 7.70
N SER A 255 -0.96 -15.16 7.94
CA SER A 255 -1.02 -15.91 9.19
C SER A 255 -0.59 -15.11 10.42
N SER A 256 0.24 -14.09 10.21
CA SER A 256 0.74 -13.22 11.28
C SER A 256 -0.24 -12.09 11.65
N ILE A 257 -1.33 -11.91 10.90
CA ILE A 257 -2.33 -10.85 11.15
C ILE A 257 -3.51 -11.44 11.94
N PRO A 258 -3.71 -11.05 13.20
CA PRO A 258 -4.83 -11.56 13.99
C PRO A 258 -6.18 -11.02 13.48
N THR A 259 -7.24 -11.81 13.67
CA THR A 259 -8.61 -11.38 13.36
C THR A 259 -8.96 -10.06 14.06
N GLY A 260 -9.55 -9.12 13.30
CA GLY A 260 -9.93 -7.81 13.81
C GLY A 260 -8.81 -6.76 13.83
N TYR A 261 -7.60 -7.13 13.42
CA TYR A 261 -6.48 -6.21 13.22
C TYR A 261 -6.32 -5.82 11.75
N SER A 262 -5.72 -4.66 11.53
CA SER A 262 -5.38 -4.08 10.23
C SER A 262 -3.96 -3.49 10.30
N GLY A 263 -3.27 -3.42 9.17
CA GLY A 263 -1.89 -2.90 9.12
C GLY A 263 -1.13 -3.40 7.90
N ALA A 264 -1.44 -4.60 7.45
CA ALA A 264 -1.11 -5.04 6.09
C ALA A 264 -2.18 -4.59 5.10
N GLN A 265 -1.77 -4.43 3.85
CA GLN A 265 -2.67 -4.29 2.72
C GLN A 265 -2.92 -5.68 2.15
N LEU A 266 -4.18 -6.10 2.10
CA LEU A 266 -4.60 -7.41 1.61
C LEU A 266 -5.55 -7.21 0.44
N ALA A 267 -5.38 -7.98 -0.62
CA ALA A 267 -6.27 -7.98 -1.77
C ALA A 267 -6.36 -9.38 -2.38
N ALA A 268 -7.48 -9.66 -3.03
CA ALA A 268 -7.68 -10.88 -3.80
C ALA A 268 -8.49 -10.58 -5.06
N THR A 269 -8.25 -11.41 -6.06
CA THR A 269 -9.04 -11.47 -7.29
C THR A 269 -9.48 -12.91 -7.47
N TYR A 270 -10.77 -13.10 -7.68
CA TYR A 270 -11.39 -14.40 -7.91
C TYR A 270 -11.76 -14.50 -9.38
N TYR A 271 -11.46 -15.63 -10.02
CA TYR A 271 -11.71 -15.80 -11.45
C TYR A 271 -12.88 -16.75 -11.62
N LEU A 272 -14.04 -16.24 -12.04
CA LEU A 272 -15.27 -17.01 -12.25
C LEU A 272 -15.13 -17.88 -13.50
N LYS A 273 -15.58 -19.14 -13.40
CA LYS A 273 -15.65 -20.06 -14.56
C LYS A 273 -16.55 -19.54 -15.69
N SER A 274 -17.52 -18.68 -15.34
CA SER A 274 -18.42 -18.01 -16.28
C SER A 274 -18.94 -16.70 -15.65
N PRO A 275 -19.13 -15.63 -16.44
CA PRO A 275 -19.69 -14.36 -15.93
C PRO A 275 -21.06 -14.51 -15.26
N ASP A 276 -21.88 -15.47 -15.71
CA ASP A 276 -23.22 -15.71 -15.16
C ASP A 276 -23.21 -16.22 -13.70
N LEU A 277 -22.02 -16.57 -13.17
CA LEU A 277 -21.85 -17.06 -11.81
C LEU A 277 -21.67 -15.94 -10.78
N LEU A 278 -21.59 -14.67 -11.19
CA LEU A 278 -21.34 -13.54 -10.28
C LEU A 278 -22.36 -13.48 -9.12
N ASP A 279 -23.65 -13.63 -9.42
CA ASP A 279 -24.71 -13.60 -8.40
C ASP A 279 -24.64 -14.81 -7.44
N ALA A 280 -24.27 -15.97 -7.96
CA ALA A 280 -24.09 -17.18 -7.14
C ALA A 280 -22.88 -17.03 -6.22
N PHE A 281 -21.77 -16.50 -6.76
CA PHE A 281 -20.56 -16.22 -6.01
C PHE A 281 -20.80 -15.16 -4.93
N ALA A 282 -21.52 -14.09 -5.26
CA ALA A 282 -21.90 -13.05 -4.29
C ALA A 282 -22.67 -13.65 -3.11
N LYS A 283 -23.67 -14.50 -3.36
CA LYS A 283 -24.42 -15.19 -2.30
C LYS A 283 -23.51 -16.07 -1.44
N GLU A 284 -22.59 -16.78 -2.06
CA GLU A 284 -21.65 -17.66 -1.36
C GLU A 284 -20.72 -16.88 -0.42
N VAL A 285 -20.10 -15.80 -0.90
CA VAL A 285 -19.16 -15.02 -0.07
C VAL A 285 -19.87 -14.29 1.07
N TYR A 286 -21.11 -13.82 0.88
CA TYR A 286 -21.92 -13.29 1.98
C TYR A 286 -22.29 -14.37 3.00
N ALA A 287 -22.65 -15.58 2.55
CA ALA A 287 -22.89 -16.71 3.45
C ALA A 287 -21.63 -17.13 4.23
N LYS A 288 -20.45 -16.97 3.62
CA LYS A 288 -19.13 -17.16 4.23
C LYS A 288 -18.68 -15.95 5.08
N GLY A 289 -19.51 -14.93 5.23
CA GLY A 289 -19.30 -13.82 6.17
C GLY A 289 -18.61 -12.58 5.59
N LEU A 290 -18.66 -12.35 4.27
CA LEU A 290 -18.33 -11.04 3.71
C LEU A 290 -19.29 -9.98 4.29
N ASP A 291 -18.76 -8.86 4.77
CA ASP A 291 -19.59 -7.81 5.37
C ASP A 291 -20.48 -7.15 4.29
N PRO A 292 -21.79 -6.92 4.55
CA PRO A 292 -22.68 -6.31 3.58
C PRO A 292 -22.30 -4.90 3.14
N VAL A 293 -21.31 -4.23 3.74
CA VAL A 293 -20.79 -2.97 3.18
C VAL A 293 -19.96 -3.17 1.92
N TYR A 294 -19.62 -4.40 1.54
CA TYR A 294 -18.90 -4.71 0.31
C TYR A 294 -19.86 -5.08 -0.82
N ASP A 295 -19.61 -4.55 -2.02
CA ASP A 295 -20.14 -5.03 -3.29
C ASP A 295 -19.22 -6.12 -3.85
N VAL A 296 -19.81 -7.12 -4.52
CA VAL A 296 -19.08 -8.10 -5.33
C VAL A 296 -19.24 -7.67 -6.78
N VAL A 297 -18.14 -7.32 -7.43
CA VAL A 297 -18.14 -6.70 -8.75
C VAL A 297 -17.23 -7.46 -9.71
N SER A 298 -17.58 -7.38 -11.00
CA SER A 298 -16.76 -7.79 -12.14
C SER A 298 -16.45 -6.54 -12.97
N PRO A 299 -15.26 -6.44 -13.61
CA PRO A 299 -14.95 -5.35 -14.53
C PRO A 299 -15.85 -5.36 -15.77
#